data_AF-A0A837KVP1-F1
#
_entry.id   AF-A0A837KVP1-F1
#
_cell.length_a   1.000
_cell.length_b   1.000
_cell.length_c   1.000
_cell.angle_alpha   90.00
_cell.angle_beta   90.00
_cell.angle_gamma   90.00
#
_symmetry.space_group_name_H-M   'P 1'
#
loop_
_entity.id
_entity.type
_entity.pdbx_description
1 polymer ?
#
loop_
_entity_poly.entity_id
_entity_poly.type
_entity_poly.pdbx_seq_one_letter_code
_entity_poly.pdbx_strand_id
1 'polypeptide(L)'
;VTSYGHKAILGYDIAPNENNASWSDLLERLKGQGVQQVSLVVTDGFNGLDQLIQQAFPMAKQQRCLVHIGRNIASKVKRADRALILEQFKTIYRAINVEEAKQALDSFINEWKPHYKKVIETLESIENLLIFYEFPHQIWGSIYSTNLIESLNKEIKRQTKKKVVFPNEESLERYLVTLFSDYNFKQGQRIHKGFGQCTDTLESLFD
;
A
#
# COMPACT_ATOMS: atom_id res chain seq x y z
N VAL A 1 -6.18 5.01 -6.65
CA VAL A 1 -6.62 6.43 -6.62
C VAL A 1 -6.37 6.97 -8.00
N THR A 2 -7.32 7.68 -8.62
CA THR A 2 -7.12 8.25 -9.96
C THR A 2 -6.21 9.48 -9.91
N SER A 3 -5.74 9.95 -11.08
CA SER A 3 -5.01 11.23 -11.21
C SER A 3 -5.80 12.40 -10.62
N TYR A 4 -7.11 12.42 -10.84
CA TYR A 4 -8.05 13.40 -10.26
C TYR A 4 -8.26 13.26 -8.73
N GLY A 5 -7.63 12.28 -8.09
CA GLY A 5 -7.71 12.09 -6.64
C GLY A 5 -8.93 11.32 -6.15
N HIS A 6 -9.73 10.72 -7.04
CA HIS A 6 -10.85 9.89 -6.64
C HIS A 6 -10.38 8.52 -6.14
N LYS A 7 -10.93 8.10 -5.01
CA LYS A 7 -10.69 6.77 -4.47
C LYS A 7 -11.85 5.87 -4.82
N ALA A 8 -11.54 4.68 -5.31
CA ALA A 8 -12.52 3.64 -5.54
C ALA A 8 -11.89 2.27 -5.27
N ILE A 9 -12.72 1.35 -4.81
CA ILE A 9 -12.45 -0.08 -4.83
C ILE A 9 -12.76 -0.53 -6.25
N LEU A 10 -11.73 -1.04 -6.94
CA LEU A 10 -11.85 -1.49 -8.33
C LEU A 10 -12.20 -2.98 -8.41
N GLY A 11 -11.73 -3.78 -7.44
CA GLY A 11 -12.00 -5.20 -7.38
C GLY A 11 -11.74 -5.75 -5.99
N TYR A 12 -12.27 -6.94 -5.75
CA TYR A 12 -12.02 -7.76 -4.57
C TYR A 12 -12.11 -9.23 -4.98
N ASP A 13 -11.57 -10.10 -4.15
CA ASP A 13 -11.74 -11.54 -4.28
C ASP A 13 -12.00 -12.16 -2.91
N ILE A 14 -12.80 -13.22 -2.87
CA ILE A 14 -13.03 -14.01 -1.66
C ILE A 14 -12.26 -15.31 -1.83
N ALA A 15 -11.21 -15.48 -1.03
CA ALA A 15 -10.37 -16.66 -1.09
C ALA A 15 -10.21 -17.25 0.31
N PRO A 16 -10.18 -18.60 0.46
CA PRO A 16 -9.90 -19.24 1.74
C PRO A 16 -8.52 -18.87 2.29
N ASN A 17 -7.53 -18.73 1.40
CA ASN A 17 -6.16 -18.34 1.70
C ASN A 17 -5.65 -17.39 0.62
N GLU A 18 -4.78 -16.47 1.02
CA GLU A 18 -4.05 -15.62 0.09
C GLU A 18 -3.05 -16.47 -0.71
N ASN A 19 -3.17 -16.45 -2.05
CA ASN A 19 -2.35 -17.25 -2.94
C ASN A 19 -2.14 -16.54 -4.28
N ASN A 20 -1.13 -16.97 -5.04
CA ASN A 20 -0.76 -16.35 -6.31
C ASN A 20 -1.86 -16.45 -7.39
N ALA A 21 -2.64 -17.54 -7.40
CA ALA A 21 -3.70 -17.72 -8.40
C ALA A 21 -4.82 -16.68 -8.21
N SER A 22 -5.31 -16.52 -6.97
CA SER A 22 -6.31 -15.50 -6.63
C SER A 22 -5.84 -14.07 -6.99
N TRP A 23 -4.56 -13.77 -6.73
CA TRP A 23 -3.99 -12.47 -7.14
C TRP A 23 -3.91 -12.32 -8.67
N SER A 24 -3.52 -13.37 -9.39
CA SER A 24 -3.48 -13.38 -10.85
C SER A 24 -4.87 -13.11 -11.43
N ASP A 25 -5.88 -13.85 -10.97
CA ASP A 25 -7.26 -13.72 -11.44
C ASP A 25 -7.84 -12.32 -11.15
N LEU A 26 -7.51 -11.75 -9.99
CA LEU A 26 -7.90 -10.38 -9.65
C LEU A 26 -7.25 -9.35 -10.59
N LEU A 27 -5.93 -9.46 -10.82
CA LEU A 27 -5.20 -8.53 -11.70
C LEU A 27 -5.69 -8.64 -13.16
N GLU A 28 -5.95 -9.86 -13.64
CA GLU A 28 -6.51 -10.09 -14.97
C GLU A 28 -7.92 -9.50 -15.12
N ARG A 29 -8.79 -9.67 -14.12
CA ARG A 29 -10.12 -9.02 -14.12
C ARG A 29 -10.01 -7.51 -14.14
N LEU A 30 -9.13 -6.91 -13.34
CA LEU A 30 -8.94 -5.46 -13.33
C LEU A 30 -8.52 -4.95 -14.72
N LYS A 31 -7.62 -5.67 -15.39
CA LYS A 31 -7.23 -5.37 -16.77
C LYS A 31 -8.40 -5.52 -17.75
N GLY A 32 -9.16 -6.62 -17.65
CA GLY A 32 -10.36 -6.86 -18.46
C GLY A 32 -11.48 -5.82 -18.25
N GLN A 33 -11.53 -5.21 -17.06
CA GLN A 33 -12.45 -4.10 -16.73
C GLN A 33 -11.97 -2.74 -17.24
N GLY A 34 -10.82 -2.66 -17.91
CA GLY A 34 -10.32 -1.45 -18.55
C GLY A 34 -9.26 -0.70 -17.76
N VAL A 35 -8.69 -1.28 -16.69
CA VAL A 35 -7.48 -0.71 -16.07
C VAL A 35 -6.30 -0.96 -17.02
N GLN A 36 -5.87 0.09 -17.72
CA GLN A 36 -4.80 -0.02 -18.72
C GLN A 36 -3.44 0.40 -18.17
N GLN A 37 -3.40 1.49 -17.42
CA GLN A 37 -2.16 2.06 -16.91
C GLN A 37 -2.25 2.30 -15.41
N VAL A 38 -1.17 1.98 -14.71
CA VAL A 38 -1.03 2.14 -13.26
C VAL A 38 0.38 2.70 -13.02
N SER A 39 0.50 3.87 -12.37
CA SER A 39 1.82 4.45 -12.10
C SER A 39 2.49 3.83 -10.87
N LEU A 40 1.70 3.49 -9.85
CA LEU A 40 2.18 3.01 -8.55
C LEU A 40 1.26 1.94 -7.98
N VAL A 41 1.86 0.83 -7.55
CA VAL A 41 1.21 -0.19 -6.72
C VAL A 41 1.92 -0.25 -5.38
N VAL A 42 1.17 -0.15 -4.28
CA VAL A 42 1.69 -0.29 -2.92
C VAL A 42 1.15 -1.56 -2.30
N THR A 43 2.03 -2.50 -1.95
CA THR A 43 1.66 -3.81 -1.38
C THR A 43 2.30 -4.02 -0.02
N ASP A 44 1.77 -4.94 0.79
CA ASP A 44 2.29 -5.23 2.12
C ASP A 44 3.50 -6.18 2.13
N GLY A 45 3.69 -7.00 1.11
CA GLY A 45 4.78 -7.97 1.13
C GLY A 45 4.53 -9.34 0.53
N PHE A 46 3.33 -9.65 0.01
CA PHE A 46 2.99 -11.03 -0.34
C PHE A 46 3.98 -11.65 -1.35
N ASN A 47 4.46 -12.85 -1.03
CA ASN A 47 5.48 -13.54 -1.82
C ASN A 47 4.94 -13.88 -3.21
N GLY A 48 5.63 -13.43 -4.26
CA GLY A 48 5.23 -13.68 -5.65
C GLY A 48 4.32 -12.60 -6.25
N LEU A 49 3.70 -11.74 -5.43
CA LEU A 49 2.83 -10.68 -5.92
C LEU A 49 3.57 -9.67 -6.81
N ASP A 50 4.84 -9.41 -6.52
CA ASP A 50 5.61 -8.42 -7.29
C ASP A 50 5.80 -8.86 -8.76
N GLN A 51 6.01 -10.16 -8.98
CA GLN A 51 6.12 -10.74 -10.32
C GLN A 51 4.77 -10.68 -11.05
N LEU A 52 3.68 -10.98 -10.35
CA LEU A 52 2.32 -10.90 -10.93
C LEU A 52 1.95 -9.46 -11.31
N ILE A 53 2.27 -8.48 -10.46
CA ILE A 53 2.06 -7.07 -10.77
C ILE A 53 2.90 -6.65 -11.96
N GLN A 54 4.17 -7.08 -12.03
CA GLN A 54 5.05 -6.75 -13.16
C GLN A 54 4.53 -7.34 -14.48
N GLN A 55 3.93 -8.53 -14.45
CA GLN A 55 3.30 -9.15 -15.62
C GLN A 55 2.01 -8.42 -16.03
N ALA A 56 1.16 -8.07 -15.07
CA ALA A 56 -0.12 -7.43 -15.33
C ALA A 56 0.03 -5.96 -15.77
N PHE A 57 0.89 -5.21 -15.08
CA PHE A 57 1.14 -3.78 -15.27
C PHE A 57 2.66 -3.48 -15.32
N PRO A 58 3.32 -3.75 -16.45
CA PRO A 58 4.79 -3.65 -16.56
C PRO A 58 5.38 -2.26 -16.28
N MET A 59 4.59 -1.20 -16.54
CA MET A 59 4.99 0.19 -16.31
C MET A 59 4.74 0.66 -14.87
N ALA A 60 4.06 -0.15 -14.05
CA ALA A 60 3.75 0.23 -12.69
C ALA A 60 4.98 0.14 -11.80
N LYS A 61 5.32 1.26 -11.16
CA LYS A 61 6.29 1.26 -10.07
C LYS A 61 5.69 0.52 -8.88
N GLN A 62 6.49 -0.27 -8.18
CA GLN A 62 6.00 -1.12 -7.10
C GLN A 62 6.67 -0.76 -5.80
N GLN A 63 5.93 -0.36 -4.77
CA GLN A 63 6.49 -0.01 -3.48
C GLN A 63 5.95 -0.93 -2.37
N ARG A 64 6.83 -1.32 -1.45
CA ARG A 64 6.41 -1.98 -0.21
C ARG A 64 5.84 -0.95 0.77
N CYS A 65 4.75 -1.31 1.43
CA CYS A 65 4.05 -0.47 2.37
C CYS A 65 4.95 -0.20 3.60
N LEU A 66 5.37 1.05 3.76
CA LEU A 66 6.27 1.49 4.84
C LEU A 66 5.70 1.20 6.24
N VAL A 67 4.38 1.26 6.41
CA VAL A 67 3.71 0.89 7.66
C VAL A 67 3.90 -0.60 7.98
N HIS A 68 3.80 -1.48 6.99
CA HIS A 68 4.02 -2.92 7.19
C HIS A 68 5.49 -3.24 7.46
N ILE A 69 6.42 -2.54 6.79
CA ILE A 69 7.85 -2.64 7.09
C ILE A 69 8.13 -2.22 8.53
N GLY A 70 7.63 -1.06 8.97
CA GLY A 70 7.77 -0.60 10.35
C GLY A 70 7.20 -1.60 11.35
N ARG A 71 6.03 -2.20 11.09
CA ARG A 71 5.47 -3.27 11.92
C ARG A 71 6.35 -4.52 11.97
N ASN A 72 6.96 -4.91 10.84
CA ASN A 72 7.88 -6.05 10.76
C ASN A 72 9.16 -5.80 11.58
N ILE A 73 9.72 -4.60 11.50
CA ILE A 73 10.84 -4.18 12.32
C ILE A 73 10.44 -4.27 13.80
N ALA A 74 9.33 -3.64 14.19
CA ALA A 74 8.87 -3.61 15.57
C ALA A 74 8.61 -5.01 16.17
N SER A 75 8.14 -5.96 15.37
CA SER A 75 7.87 -7.33 15.86
C SER A 75 9.13 -8.14 16.11
N LYS A 76 10.23 -7.82 15.42
CA LYS A 76 11.51 -8.56 15.48
C LYS A 76 12.57 -7.93 16.38
N VAL A 77 12.30 -6.75 16.95
CA VAL A 77 13.21 -6.05 17.87
C VAL A 77 12.75 -6.08 19.32
N LYS A 78 13.70 -5.89 20.25
CA LYS A 78 13.42 -5.87 21.69
C LYS A 78 12.47 -4.72 22.03
N ARG A 79 11.60 -4.94 23.02
CA ARG A 79 10.59 -3.95 23.44
C ARG A 79 11.18 -2.59 23.81
N ALA A 80 12.37 -2.57 24.43
CA ALA A 80 13.07 -1.35 24.83
C ALA A 80 13.46 -0.48 23.61
N ASP A 81 13.88 -1.11 22.51
CA ASP A 81 14.40 -0.40 21.34
C ASP A 81 13.31 -0.02 20.34
N ARG A 82 12.11 -0.63 20.45
CA ARG A 82 10.98 -0.44 19.51
C ARG A 82 10.64 1.02 19.26
N ALA A 83 10.57 1.84 20.30
CA ALA A 83 10.18 3.24 20.14
C ALA A 83 11.25 4.01 19.35
N LEU A 84 12.53 3.83 19.70
CA LEU A 84 13.65 4.53 19.08
C LEU A 84 13.82 4.13 17.62
N ILE A 85 13.88 2.82 17.33
CA ILE A 85 14.09 2.32 15.97
C ILE A 85 12.92 2.71 15.06
N LEU A 86 11.68 2.75 15.57
CA LEU A 86 10.55 3.19 14.78
C LEU A 86 10.62 4.68 14.48
N GLU A 87 10.94 5.54 15.45
CA GLU A 87 11.10 6.97 15.20
C GLU A 87 12.22 7.26 14.19
N GLN A 88 13.36 6.59 14.30
CA GLN A 88 14.43 6.69 13.30
C GLN A 88 14.00 6.15 11.94
N PHE A 89 13.22 5.06 11.89
CA PHE A 89 12.67 4.60 10.62
C PHE A 89 11.71 5.63 10.00
N LYS A 90 11.00 6.44 10.81
CA LYS A 90 10.16 7.53 10.29
C LYS A 90 10.95 8.66 9.67
N THR A 91 12.17 8.94 10.14
CA THR A 91 12.98 10.04 9.57
C THR A 91 13.37 9.74 8.13
N ILE A 92 13.59 8.48 7.79
CA ILE A 92 13.94 8.02 6.44
C ILE A 92 12.89 8.48 5.42
N TYR A 93 11.62 8.14 5.61
CA TYR A 93 10.56 8.46 4.65
C TYR A 93 9.92 9.85 4.85
N ARG A 94 10.34 10.59 5.88
CA ARG A 94 9.95 11.99 6.11
C ARG A 94 11.02 12.99 5.69
N ALA A 95 12.15 12.53 5.17
CA ALA A 95 13.20 13.37 4.64
C ALA A 95 12.67 14.25 3.49
N ILE A 96 13.29 15.42 3.30
CA ILE A 96 12.78 16.45 2.38
C ILE A 96 12.98 16.04 0.92
N ASN A 97 14.01 15.24 0.65
CA ASN A 97 14.38 14.74 -0.67
C ASN A 97 14.91 13.30 -0.59
N VAL A 98 15.14 12.69 -1.76
CA VAL A 98 15.55 11.28 -1.85
C VAL A 98 17.00 11.08 -1.40
N GLU A 99 17.85 12.09 -1.55
CA GLU A 99 19.26 12.06 -1.15
C GLU A 99 19.38 11.99 0.38
N GLU A 100 18.66 12.84 1.11
CA GLU A 100 18.57 12.81 2.56
C GLU A 100 17.93 11.52 3.05
N ALA A 101 16.89 11.02 2.36
CA ALA A 101 16.27 9.74 2.69
C ALA A 101 17.27 8.58 2.59
N LYS A 102 18.10 8.56 1.55
CA LYS A 102 19.17 7.56 1.37
C LYS A 102 20.23 7.66 2.46
N GLN A 103 20.69 8.88 2.78
CA GLN A 103 21.65 9.09 3.87
C GLN A 103 21.10 8.65 5.23
N ALA A 104 19.82 8.94 5.50
CA ALA A 104 19.14 8.51 6.71
C ALA A 104 19.00 6.98 6.76
N LEU A 105 18.71 6.33 5.61
CA LEU A 105 18.65 4.88 5.50
C LEU A 105 20.03 4.23 5.77
N ASP A 106 21.09 4.77 5.18
CA ASP A 106 22.46 4.27 5.40
C ASP A 106 22.87 4.40 6.88
N SER A 107 22.55 5.53 7.49
CA SER A 107 22.79 5.76 8.92
C SER A 107 22.01 4.77 9.79
N PHE A 108 20.73 4.56 9.48
CA PHE A 108 19.86 3.60 10.15
C PHE A 108 20.39 2.17 10.05
N ILE A 109 20.84 1.76 8.85
CA ILE A 109 21.43 0.44 8.62
C ILE A 109 22.70 0.28 9.47
N ASN A 110 23.61 1.25 9.42
CA ASN A 110 24.88 1.18 10.16
C ASN A 110 24.68 1.10 11.68
N GLU A 111 23.68 1.81 12.21
CA GLU A 111 23.35 1.79 13.64
C GLU A 111 22.75 0.45 14.09
N TRP A 112 21.78 -0.07 13.34
CA TRP A 112 20.98 -1.22 13.80
C TRP A 112 21.45 -2.58 13.31
N LYS A 113 22.25 -2.65 12.22
CA LYS A 113 22.74 -3.93 11.67
C LYS A 113 23.55 -4.75 12.67
N PRO A 114 24.41 -4.17 13.54
CA PRO A 114 25.10 -4.92 14.59
C PRO A 114 24.15 -5.57 15.61
N HIS A 115 23.01 -4.94 15.91
CA HIS A 115 22.06 -5.41 16.92
C HIS A 115 20.98 -6.35 16.35
N TYR A 116 20.54 -6.08 15.12
CA TYR A 116 19.39 -6.72 14.49
C TYR A 116 19.67 -7.15 13.05
N LYS A 117 20.81 -7.82 12.83
CA LYS A 117 21.30 -8.26 11.51
C LYS A 117 20.21 -8.75 10.56
N LYS A 118 19.44 -9.77 10.93
CA LYS A 118 18.37 -10.35 10.07
C LYS A 118 17.28 -9.35 9.68
N VAL A 119 16.92 -8.45 10.59
CA VAL A 119 15.87 -7.43 10.34
C VAL A 119 16.36 -6.44 9.30
N ILE A 120 17.60 -5.98 9.46
CA ILE A 120 18.22 -4.99 8.58
C ILE A 120 18.56 -5.61 7.22
N GLU A 121 19.04 -6.85 7.16
CA GLU A 121 19.24 -7.57 5.89
C GLU A 121 17.93 -7.72 5.10
N THR A 122 16.81 -7.97 5.79
CA THR A 122 15.49 -8.00 5.15
C THR A 122 15.12 -6.62 4.60
N LEU A 123 15.43 -5.54 5.33
CA LEU A 123 15.18 -4.18 4.87
C LEU A 123 16.04 -3.81 3.67
N GLU A 124 17.33 -4.16 3.69
CA GLU A 124 18.29 -3.94 2.60
C GLU A 124 17.88 -4.67 1.32
N SER A 125 17.25 -5.85 1.42
CA SER A 125 16.74 -6.56 0.24
C SER A 125 15.55 -5.91 -0.45
N ILE A 126 14.93 -4.88 0.16
CA ILE A 126 13.79 -4.17 -0.42
C ILE A 126 14.31 -3.02 -1.29
N GLU A 127 14.39 -3.26 -2.60
CA GLU A 127 14.91 -2.29 -3.56
C GLU A 127 14.00 -1.05 -3.73
N ASN A 128 12.70 -1.20 -3.44
CA ASN A 128 11.68 -0.22 -3.80
C ASN A 128 11.09 0.56 -2.61
N LEU A 129 11.91 0.85 -1.60
CA LEU A 129 11.46 1.52 -0.37
C LEU A 129 11.05 2.99 -0.61
N LEU A 130 11.79 3.68 -1.48
CA LEU A 130 11.76 5.14 -1.64
C LEU A 130 11.13 5.60 -2.95
N ILE A 131 10.47 4.71 -3.70
CA ILE A 131 9.88 5.01 -5.01
C ILE A 131 8.91 6.20 -4.97
N PHE A 132 8.17 6.37 -3.87
CA PHE A 132 7.23 7.48 -3.73
C PHE A 132 7.86 8.87 -3.88
N TYR A 133 9.19 9.02 -3.69
CA TYR A 133 9.89 10.29 -3.93
C TYR A 133 9.85 10.72 -5.40
N GLU A 134 9.60 9.80 -6.34
CA GLU A 134 9.42 10.11 -7.76
C GLU A 134 8.04 10.71 -8.08
N PHE A 135 7.16 10.82 -7.08
CA PHE A 135 5.82 11.39 -7.19
C PHE A 135 5.78 12.80 -6.56
N PRO A 136 4.74 13.60 -6.83
CA PRO A 136 4.60 14.92 -6.24
C PRO A 136 4.58 14.89 -4.70
N HIS A 137 5.31 15.82 -4.06
CA HIS A 137 5.43 15.88 -2.60
C HIS A 137 4.07 15.97 -1.88
N GLN A 138 3.08 16.58 -2.53
CA GLN A 138 1.72 16.76 -2.02
C GLN A 138 1.04 15.43 -1.69
N ILE A 139 1.40 14.34 -2.37
CA ILE A 139 0.77 13.02 -2.20
C ILE A 139 1.63 12.02 -1.43
N TRP A 140 2.88 12.36 -1.07
CA TRP A 140 3.76 11.46 -0.30
C TRP A 140 3.09 10.95 0.98
N GLY A 141 2.46 11.86 1.74
CA GLY A 141 1.74 11.50 2.97
C GLY A 141 0.63 10.48 2.78
N SER A 142 0.04 10.45 1.59
CA SER A 142 -0.99 9.49 1.23
C SER A 142 -0.39 8.13 0.85
N ILE A 143 0.82 8.12 0.27
CA ILE A 143 1.52 6.90 -0.16
C ILE A 143 2.21 6.18 1.01
N TYR A 144 2.96 6.91 1.85
CA TYR A 144 3.71 6.29 2.95
C TYR A 144 2.87 5.95 4.18
N SER A 145 1.57 6.31 4.19
CA SER A 145 0.64 6.00 5.28
C SER A 145 -0.44 5.02 4.85
N THR A 146 -1.10 4.38 5.82
CA THR A 146 -2.24 3.47 5.57
C THR A 146 -3.60 4.17 5.63
N ASN A 147 -3.63 5.49 5.77
CA ASN A 147 -4.86 6.29 5.92
C ASN A 147 -5.84 6.09 4.77
N LEU A 148 -5.33 5.84 3.55
CA LEU A 148 -6.13 5.57 2.36
C LEU A 148 -7.09 4.38 2.54
N ILE A 149 -6.63 3.33 3.22
CA ILE A 149 -7.33 2.03 3.32
C ILE A 149 -7.91 1.76 4.71
N GLU A 150 -7.42 2.47 5.74
CA GLU A 150 -7.82 2.24 7.13
C GLU A 150 -9.32 2.42 7.38
N SER A 151 -9.91 3.47 6.81
CA SER A 151 -11.35 3.73 6.97
C SER A 151 -12.21 2.58 6.43
N LEU A 152 -11.88 2.07 5.24
CA LEU A 152 -12.53 0.93 4.62
C LEU A 152 -12.33 -0.34 5.45
N ASN A 153 -11.08 -0.66 5.82
CA ASN A 153 -10.76 -1.84 6.62
C ASN A 153 -11.48 -1.83 7.97
N LYS A 154 -11.58 -0.67 8.61
CA LYS A 154 -12.32 -0.49 9.86
C LYS A 154 -13.82 -0.70 9.65
N GLU A 155 -14.37 -0.18 8.55
CA GLU A 155 -15.78 -0.34 8.20
C GLU A 155 -16.13 -1.81 7.96
N ILE A 156 -15.35 -2.51 7.11
CA ILE A 156 -15.54 -3.94 6.84
C ILE A 156 -15.52 -4.71 8.16
N LYS A 157 -14.48 -4.56 8.99
CA LYS A 157 -14.37 -5.24 10.28
C LYS A 157 -15.53 -4.94 11.22
N ARG A 158 -15.99 -3.68 11.28
CA ARG A 158 -17.10 -3.26 12.13
C ARG A 158 -18.41 -3.92 11.69
N GLN A 159 -18.65 -3.96 10.38
CA GLN A 159 -19.89 -4.45 9.80
C GLN A 159 -19.95 -5.98 9.81
N THR A 160 -18.85 -6.64 9.45
CA THR A 160 -18.76 -8.11 9.54
C THR A 160 -18.82 -8.60 10.98
N LYS A 161 -18.27 -7.89 11.97
CA LYS A 161 -18.38 -8.29 13.38
C LYS A 161 -19.83 -8.38 13.89
N LYS A 162 -20.77 -7.63 13.31
CA LYS A 162 -22.20 -7.73 13.64
C LYS A 162 -22.84 -9.01 13.10
N LYS A 163 -22.22 -9.62 12.09
CA LYS A 163 -22.64 -10.86 11.45
C LYS A 163 -21.78 -11.99 12.00
N VAL A 164 -22.35 -12.78 12.92
CA VAL A 164 -21.59 -13.87 13.58
C VAL A 164 -21.13 -14.92 12.56
N VAL A 165 -21.98 -15.26 11.59
CA VAL A 165 -21.70 -16.18 10.48
C VAL A 165 -22.46 -15.72 9.23
N PHE A 166 -21.88 -15.94 8.05
CA PHE A 166 -22.58 -15.84 6.77
C PHE A 166 -23.06 -17.23 6.33
N PRO A 167 -24.31 -17.40 5.87
CA PRO A 167 -24.85 -18.71 5.49
C PRO A 167 -24.11 -19.39 4.34
N ASN A 168 -23.60 -18.60 3.40
CA ASN A 168 -22.82 -19.04 2.24
C ASN A 168 -21.98 -17.86 1.71
N GLU A 169 -21.10 -18.16 0.76
CA GLU A 169 -20.19 -17.19 0.14
C GLU A 169 -20.94 -16.09 -0.62
N GLU A 170 -22.01 -16.42 -1.36
CA GLU A 170 -22.84 -15.42 -2.05
C GLU A 170 -23.45 -14.38 -1.08
N SER A 171 -23.81 -14.80 0.13
CA SER A 171 -24.36 -13.89 1.14
C SER A 171 -23.29 -12.93 1.67
N LEU A 172 -22.05 -13.41 1.83
CA LEU A 172 -20.91 -12.56 2.16
C LEU A 172 -20.61 -11.60 1.01
N GLU A 173 -20.63 -12.11 -0.23
CA GLU A 173 -20.37 -11.33 -1.43
C GLU A 173 -21.36 -10.16 -1.58
N ARG A 174 -22.67 -10.44 -1.56
CA ARG A 174 -23.72 -9.40 -1.63
C ARG A 174 -23.53 -8.35 -0.54
N TYR A 175 -23.11 -8.76 0.66
CA TYR A 175 -22.84 -7.86 1.76
C TYR A 175 -21.63 -6.95 1.50
N LEU A 176 -20.52 -7.52 1.03
CA LEU A 176 -19.32 -6.78 0.68
C LEU A 176 -19.58 -5.81 -0.48
N VAL A 177 -20.23 -6.26 -1.55
CA VAL A 177 -20.59 -5.41 -2.71
C VAL A 177 -21.43 -4.21 -2.27
N THR A 178 -22.39 -4.42 -1.36
CA THR A 178 -23.20 -3.31 -0.81
C THR A 178 -22.31 -2.28 -0.09
N LEU A 179 -21.39 -2.75 0.78
CA LEU A 179 -20.45 -1.87 1.48
C LEU A 179 -19.52 -1.13 0.51
N PHE A 180 -19.05 -1.81 -0.53
CA PHE A 180 -18.15 -1.24 -1.52
C PHE A 180 -18.84 -0.23 -2.42
N SER A 181 -20.09 -0.49 -2.80
CA SER A 181 -20.92 0.45 -3.56
C SER A 181 -21.14 1.75 -2.77
N ASP A 182 -21.53 1.65 -1.50
CA ASP A 182 -21.68 2.79 -0.59
C ASP A 182 -20.37 3.56 -0.41
N TYR A 183 -19.25 2.84 -0.27
CA TYR A 183 -17.93 3.43 -0.14
C TYR A 183 -17.52 4.19 -1.40
N ASN A 184 -17.66 3.57 -2.57
CA ASN A 184 -17.31 4.15 -3.86
C ASN A 184 -18.18 5.38 -4.15
N PHE A 185 -19.48 5.33 -3.86
CA PHE A 185 -20.36 6.48 -4.01
C PHE A 185 -19.88 7.68 -3.16
N LYS A 186 -19.57 7.45 -1.88
CA LYS A 186 -19.11 8.50 -0.96
C LYS A 186 -17.72 9.04 -1.32
N GLN A 187 -16.79 8.19 -1.75
CA GLN A 187 -15.44 8.60 -2.10
C GLN A 187 -15.35 9.21 -3.50
N GLY A 188 -16.20 8.81 -4.45
CA GLY A 188 -16.25 9.37 -5.80
C GLY A 188 -16.58 10.87 -5.81
N GLN A 189 -17.29 11.36 -4.79
CA GLN A 189 -17.61 12.79 -4.63
C GLN A 189 -16.50 13.61 -3.96
N ARG A 190 -15.37 12.98 -3.62
CA ARG A 190 -14.28 13.60 -2.85
C ARG A 190 -12.97 13.51 -3.61
N ILE A 191 -12.18 14.57 -3.52
CA ILE A 191 -10.79 14.59 -3.97
C ILE A 191 -9.92 14.26 -2.77
N HIS A 192 -9.03 13.28 -2.91
CA HIS A 192 -8.10 12.95 -1.85
C HIS A 192 -7.07 14.07 -1.65
N LYS A 193 -6.65 14.26 -0.39
CA LYS A 193 -5.69 15.31 -0.01
C LYS A 193 -4.42 15.20 -0.85
N GLY A 194 -3.96 16.33 -1.37
CA GLY A 194 -2.77 16.45 -2.21
C GLY A 194 -3.03 16.25 -3.70
N PHE A 195 -3.89 15.30 -4.06
CA PHE A 195 -4.10 14.91 -5.47
C PHE A 195 -4.65 16.04 -6.33
N GLY A 196 -5.61 16.83 -5.82
CA GLY A 196 -6.16 17.96 -6.56
C GLY A 196 -5.17 19.11 -6.83
N GLN A 197 -3.97 19.08 -6.25
CA GLN A 197 -2.92 20.09 -6.48
C GLN A 197 -1.87 19.64 -7.52
N CYS A 198 -1.91 18.37 -7.93
CA CYS A 198 -0.89 17.78 -8.80
C CYS A 198 -1.49 16.90 -9.91
N THR A 199 -2.74 17.13 -10.29
CA THR A 199 -3.45 16.35 -11.31
C THR A 199 -2.65 16.31 -12.61
N ASP A 200 -2.26 17.48 -13.14
CA ASP A 200 -1.53 17.59 -14.42
C ASP A 200 -0.21 16.81 -14.39
N THR A 201 0.54 16.88 -13.29
CA THR A 201 1.79 16.14 -13.10
C THR A 201 1.56 14.63 -13.01
N LEU A 202 0.43 14.19 -12.47
CA LEU A 202 0.08 12.77 -12.40
C LEU A 202 -0.40 12.23 -13.74
N GLU A 203 -1.07 13.05 -14.55
CA GLU A 203 -1.47 12.68 -15.91
C GLU A 203 -0.26 12.57 -16.83
N SER A 204 0.70 13.49 -16.73
CA SER A 204 1.93 13.44 -17.53
C SER A 204 2.84 12.23 -17.22
N LEU A 205 2.55 11.44 -16.18
CA LEU A 205 3.24 10.17 -15.93
C LEU A 205 2.80 9.05 -16.89
N PHE A 206 1.72 9.29 -17.63
CA PHE A 206 1.10 8.33 -18.54
C PHE A 206 1.26 8.68 -20.03
N ASP A 207 1.78 9.87 -20.32
CA ASP A 207 2.15 10.36 -21.66
C ASP A 207 3.52 9.82 -22.10
#